data_AF-A0A6N3GSQ2-F1
#
_entry.id   AF-A0A6N3GSQ2-F1
#
_cell.length_a   1.000
_cell.length_b   1.000
_cell.length_c   1.000
_cell.angle_alpha   90.00
_cell.angle_beta   90.00
_cell.angle_gamma   90.00
#
_symmetry.space_group_name_H-M   'P 1'
#
loop_
_entity.id
_entity.type
_entity.pdbx_description
1 polymer ?
#
loop_
_entity_poly.entity_id
_entity_poly.type
_entity_poly.pdbx_seq_one_letter_code
_entity_poly.pdbx_strand_id
1 'polypeptide(L)'
;MINQNRFVIIRLETARGGIKIRKRAIDTSDFNGIYEEMVQILGIETVRKINKYYKGQQITFPIRLYSKKYILKRLEEYDGKNLKALSRELGYSERWLRHLIITGYK
;
A
#
# COMPACT_ATOMS: atom_id res chain seq x y z
N MET A 1 1.62 1.98 -16.06
CA MET A 1 2.32 3.27 -16.32
C MET A 1 2.03 4.26 -15.20
N ILE A 2 2.93 4.41 -14.23
CA ILE A 2 3.10 5.67 -13.45
C ILE A 2 4.59 5.76 -13.11
N ASN A 3 5.43 6.16 -14.06
CA ASN A 3 6.79 6.59 -13.75
C ASN A 3 6.82 8.12 -13.75
N GLN A 4 6.34 8.71 -12.65
CA GLN A 4 6.54 10.13 -12.35
C GLN A 4 7.98 10.29 -11.87
N ASN A 5 8.91 10.27 -12.83
CA ASN A 5 10.34 10.36 -12.57
C ASN A 5 10.69 11.75 -12.03
N ARG A 6 10.53 11.93 -10.71
CA ARG A 6 10.94 13.12 -9.98
C ARG A 6 12.44 13.02 -9.71
N PHE A 7 13.10 14.16 -9.77
CA PHE A 7 14.54 14.23 -9.71
C PHE A 7 15.05 14.62 -8.33
N VAL A 8 16.23 14.12 -7.96
CA VAL A 8 17.03 14.57 -6.80
C VAL A 8 18.15 15.48 -7.27
N ILE A 9 18.46 16.48 -6.45
CA ILE A 9 19.59 17.39 -6.61
C ILE A 9 20.79 16.76 -5.91
N ILE A 10 21.83 16.44 -6.67
CA ILE A 10 23.11 15.95 -6.14
C ILE A 10 24.11 17.10 -6.22
N ARG A 11 24.76 17.38 -5.07
CA ARG A 11 25.86 18.33 -4.97
C ARG A 11 27.17 17.56 -5.18
N LEU A 12 27.93 17.93 -6.20
CA LEU A 12 29.24 17.34 -6.48
C LEU A 12 30.32 18.41 -6.29
N GLU A 13 31.38 18.06 -5.58
CA GLU A 13 32.59 18.86 -5.53
C GLU A 13 33.42 18.63 -6.79
N THR A 14 33.86 19.72 -7.41
CA THR A 14 34.77 19.64 -8.55
C THR A 14 36.21 19.81 -8.08
N ALA A 15 37.16 19.23 -8.82
CA ALA A 15 38.59 19.31 -8.53
C ALA A 15 39.15 20.76 -8.42
N ARG A 16 38.39 21.77 -8.87
CA ARG A 16 38.76 23.21 -8.79
C ARG A 16 38.00 23.96 -7.69
N GLY A 17 37.38 23.27 -6.72
CA GLY A 17 36.62 23.89 -5.62
C GLY A 17 35.25 24.45 -6.01
N GLY A 18 34.82 24.32 -7.28
CA GLY A 18 33.48 24.71 -7.72
C GLY A 18 32.43 23.65 -7.35
N ILE A 19 31.21 24.10 -7.01
CA ILE A 19 30.07 23.21 -6.76
C ILE A 19 29.30 23.00 -8.06
N LYS A 20 29.15 21.74 -8.49
CA LYS A 20 28.31 21.38 -9.63
C LYS A 20 27.04 20.70 -9.14
N ILE A 21 25.90 21.26 -9.51
CA ILE A 21 24.58 20.68 -9.21
C ILE A 21 24.13 19.82 -10.39
N ARG A 22 23.79 18.56 -10.14
CA ARG A 22 23.17 17.66 -11.13
C ARG A 22 21.79 17.20 -10.68
N LYS A 23 20.87 17.13 -11.64
CA LYS A 23 19.51 16.64 -11.47
C LYS A 23 19.46 15.20 -11.99
N ARG A 24 19.23 14.21 -11.11
CA ARG A 24 19.14 12.79 -11.48
C ARG A 24 17.75 12.25 -11.12
N ALA A 25 17.20 11.35 -11.93
CA ALA A 25 16.00 10.59 -11.55
C ALA A 25 16.24 9.81 -10.24
N ILE A 26 15.18 9.67 -9.44
CA ILE A 26 15.17 8.81 -8.25
C ILE A 26 14.99 7.37 -8.71
N ASP A 27 15.85 6.48 -8.25
CA ASP A 27 15.70 5.04 -8.43
C ASP A 27 15.12 4.40 -7.15
N THR A 28 14.53 3.20 -7.26
CA THR A 28 14.04 2.45 -6.09
C THR A 28 15.17 2.06 -5.15
N SER A 29 16.36 1.78 -5.71
CA SER A 29 17.58 1.48 -4.95
C SER A 29 18.10 2.67 -4.12
N ASP A 30 17.54 3.88 -4.31
CA ASP A 30 17.88 5.03 -3.47
C ASP A 30 17.16 4.99 -2.11
N PHE A 31 16.24 4.05 -1.90
CA PHE A 31 15.47 3.89 -0.66
C PHE A 31 16.04 2.76 0.21
N ASN A 32 15.96 2.91 1.54
CA ASN A 32 16.57 1.97 2.48
C ASN A 32 15.63 0.80 2.82
N GLY A 33 16.12 -0.44 2.68
CA GLY A 33 15.47 -1.66 3.14
C GLY A 33 14.04 -1.80 2.61
N ILE A 34 13.07 -1.99 3.50
CA ILE A 34 11.66 -2.19 3.14
C ILE A 34 11.08 -1.04 2.30
N TYR A 35 11.66 0.17 2.37
CA TYR A 35 11.19 1.29 1.56
C TYR A 35 11.46 1.09 0.06
N GLU A 36 12.50 0.36 -0.33
CA GLU A 36 12.74 0.01 -1.73
C GLU A 36 11.60 -0.85 -2.28
N GLU A 37 11.28 -1.95 -1.58
CA GLU A 37 10.17 -2.85 -1.93
C GLU A 37 8.83 -2.11 -1.93
N MET A 38 8.58 -1.29 -0.91
CA MET A 38 7.36 -0.49 -0.84
C MET A 38 7.27 0.51 -2.00
N VAL A 39 8.38 1.10 -2.45
CA VAL A 39 8.35 2.04 -3.59
C VAL A 39 8.04 1.29 -4.88
N GLN A 40 8.61 0.10 -5.06
CA GLN A 40 8.32 -0.74 -6.22
C GLN A 40 6.84 -1.15 -6.30
N ILE A 41 6.22 -1.45 -5.15
CA ILE A 41 4.82 -1.91 -5.08
C ILE A 41 3.82 -0.75 -5.05
N LEU A 42 4.08 0.29 -4.25
CA LEU A 42 3.11 1.35 -3.91
C LEU A 42 3.40 2.70 -4.57
N GLY A 43 4.60 2.88 -5.14
CA GLY A 43 5.08 4.13 -5.69
C GLY A 43 5.62 5.12 -4.65
N ILE A 44 6.52 6.00 -5.10
CA ILE A 44 7.29 6.95 -4.27
C ILE A 44 6.39 7.84 -3.40
N GLU A 45 5.28 8.35 -3.95
CA GLU A 45 4.43 9.29 -3.24
C GLU A 45 3.74 8.65 -2.02
N THR A 46 3.27 7.42 -2.17
CA THR A 46 2.63 6.65 -1.11
C THR A 46 3.62 6.36 0.00
N VAL A 47 4.82 5.90 -0.35
CA VAL A 47 5.87 5.60 0.63
C VAL A 47 6.32 6.84 1.39
N ARG A 48 6.43 7.99 0.73
CA ARG A 48 6.73 9.26 1.40
C ARG A 48 5.66 9.65 2.41
N LYS A 49 4.38 9.43 2.11
CA LYS A 49 3.29 9.66 3.08
C LYS A 49 3.43 8.70 4.26
N ILE A 50 3.68 7.42 4.00
CA ILE A 50 3.87 6.42 5.06
C ILE A 50 5.02 6.84 5.98
N ASN A 51 6.19 7.15 5.45
CA ASN A 51 7.33 7.62 6.24
C ASN A 51 7.00 8.91 7.01
N LYS A 52 6.35 9.88 6.36
CA LYS A 52 5.99 11.16 7.01
C LYS A 52 5.13 10.97 8.26
N TYR A 53 4.13 10.10 8.21
CA TYR A 53 3.15 9.95 9.29
C TYR A 53 3.49 8.84 10.30
N TYR A 54 4.27 7.84 9.90
CA TYR A 54 4.47 6.62 10.70
C TYR A 54 5.94 6.31 11.06
N LYS A 55 6.92 7.12 10.61
CA LYS A 55 8.33 6.89 10.97
C LYS A 55 8.53 6.86 12.50
N GLY A 56 9.38 5.94 12.95
CA GLY A 56 9.67 5.73 14.38
C GLY A 56 8.67 4.86 15.13
N GLN A 57 7.56 4.46 14.49
CA GLN A 57 6.58 3.53 15.09
C GLN A 57 6.80 2.11 14.57
N GLN A 58 6.52 1.11 15.41
CA GLN A 58 6.41 -0.29 14.97
C GLN A 58 4.95 -0.57 14.59
N ILE A 59 4.70 -0.83 13.31
CA ILE A 59 3.36 -1.10 12.77
C ILE A 59 3.29 -2.55 12.31
N THR A 60 2.30 -3.28 12.79
CA THR A 60 1.97 -4.61 12.30
C THR A 60 0.67 -4.53 11.51
N PHE A 61 0.70 -4.93 10.24
CA PHE A 61 -0.51 -4.98 9.43
C PHE A 61 -1.30 -6.27 9.73
N PRO A 62 -2.57 -6.18 10.12
CA PRO A 62 -3.42 -7.35 10.25
C PRO A 62 -3.60 -8.03 8.89
N ILE A 63 -3.75 -9.36 8.89
CA ILE A 63 -4.07 -10.14 7.68
C ILE A 63 -5.40 -9.67 7.05
N ARG A 64 -6.35 -9.24 7.89
CA ARG A 64 -7.66 -8.77 7.46
C ARG A 64 -7.63 -7.28 7.16
N LEU A 65 -7.86 -6.94 5.90
CA LEU A 65 -7.89 -5.55 5.43
C LEU A 65 -9.17 -4.81 5.87
N TYR A 66 -10.33 -5.45 5.72
CA TYR A 66 -11.62 -4.82 5.96
C TYR A 66 -12.14 -5.03 7.38
N SER A 67 -12.79 -4.00 7.92
CA SER A 67 -13.49 -4.08 9.21
C SER A 67 -14.72 -4.99 9.12
N LYS A 68 -15.11 -5.59 10.25
CA LYS A 68 -16.34 -6.41 10.33
C LYS A 68 -17.58 -5.63 9.85
N LYS A 69 -17.68 -4.35 10.22
CA LYS A 69 -18.78 -3.48 9.80
C LYS A 69 -18.83 -3.32 8.28
N TYR A 70 -17.68 -3.14 7.63
CA TYR A 70 -17.61 -3.04 6.18
C TYR A 70 -18.03 -4.36 5.51
N ILE A 71 -17.54 -5.49 6.03
CA ILE A 71 -17.88 -6.83 5.52
C ILE A 71 -19.40 -7.08 5.59
N LEU A 72 -20.03 -6.77 6.72
CA LEU A 72 -21.48 -6.95 6.88
C LEU A 72 -22.27 -6.08 5.88
N LYS A 73 -21.89 -4.81 5.74
CA LYS A 73 -22.50 -3.92 4.74
C LYS A 73 -22.34 -4.46 3.32
N ARG A 74 -21.17 -5.01 2.97
CA ARG A 74 -20.92 -5.59 1.65
C ARG A 74 -21.76 -6.86 1.41
N LEU A 75 -22.04 -7.63 2.46
CA LEU A 75 -22.87 -8.83 2.40
C LEU A 75 -24.37 -8.52 2.22
N GLU A 76 -24.84 -7.29 2.49
CA GLU A 76 -26.20 -6.87 2.15
C GLU A 76 -26.45 -6.86 0.63
N GLU A 77 -25.41 -6.71 -0.18
CA GLU A 77 -25.46 -6.77 -1.65
C GLU A 77 -25.41 -8.22 -2.19
N TYR A 78 -25.54 -9.22 -1.32
CA TYR A 78 -25.56 -10.62 -1.71
C TYR A 78 -26.83 -10.97 -2.51
N ASP A 79 -26.67 -11.37 -3.76
CA ASP A 79 -27.77 -11.66 -4.71
C ASP A 79 -28.12 -13.17 -4.80
N GLY A 80 -27.48 -14.00 -3.97
CA GLY A 80 -27.63 -15.46 -4.01
C GLY A 80 -26.61 -16.18 -4.89
N LYS A 81 -25.91 -15.49 -5.80
CA LYS A 81 -24.96 -16.08 -6.76
C LYS A 81 -23.55 -15.48 -6.68
N ASN A 82 -23.42 -14.28 -6.13
CA ASN A 82 -22.17 -13.52 -6.08
C ASN A 82 -21.24 -13.85 -4.87
N LEU A 83 -21.56 -14.87 -4.06
CA LEU A 83 -20.78 -15.20 -2.86
C LEU A 83 -19.29 -15.45 -3.14
N LYS A 84 -19.00 -16.15 -4.24
CA LYS A 84 -17.63 -16.47 -4.64
C LYS A 84 -16.82 -15.22 -4.94
N ALA A 85 -17.43 -14.24 -5.61
CA ALA A 85 -16.80 -12.95 -5.87
C ALA A 85 -16.54 -12.20 -4.56
N LEU A 86 -17.55 -12.11 -3.69
CA LEU A 86 -17.44 -11.48 -2.36
C LEU A 86 -16.37 -12.15 -1.49
N SER A 87 -16.23 -13.47 -1.55
CA SER A 87 -15.21 -14.22 -0.81
C SER A 87 -13.78 -13.83 -1.20
N ARG A 88 -13.55 -13.64 -2.50
CA ARG A 88 -12.26 -13.23 -3.05
C ARG A 88 -11.96 -11.75 -2.77
N GLU A 89 -12.98 -10.89 -2.91
CA GLU A 89 -12.86 -9.46 -2.63
C GLU A 89 -12.55 -9.21 -1.14
N LEU A 90 -13.28 -9.86 -0.25
CA LEU A 90 -13.18 -9.63 1.19
C LEU A 90 -12.06 -10.44 1.88
N GLY A 91 -11.48 -11.42 1.18
CA GLY A 91 -10.41 -12.27 1.71
C GLY A 91 -10.88 -13.31 2.73
N TYR A 92 -12.10 -13.84 2.59
CA TYR A 92 -12.67 -14.87 3.47
C TYR A 92 -13.10 -16.11 2.70
N SER A 93 -13.22 -17.24 3.40
CA SER A 93 -13.80 -18.43 2.79
C SER A 93 -15.31 -18.25 2.57
N GLU A 94 -15.82 -18.82 1.48
CA GLU A 94 -17.26 -18.86 1.21
C GLU A 94 -18.06 -19.45 2.38
N ARG A 95 -17.49 -20.48 3.06
CA ARG A 95 -18.11 -21.11 4.23
C ARG A 95 -18.33 -20.12 5.36
N TRP A 96 -17.33 -19.27 5.65
CA TRP A 96 -17.43 -18.29 6.72
C TRP A 96 -18.43 -17.17 6.37
N LEU A 97 -18.43 -16.71 5.11
CA LEU A 97 -19.41 -15.73 4.65
C LEU A 97 -20.85 -16.28 4.65
N ARG A 98 -21.06 -17.54 4.22
CA ARG A 98 -22.37 -18.21 4.38
C ARG A 98 -22.79 -18.26 5.84
N HIS A 99 -21.87 -18.61 6.72
CA HIS A 99 -22.17 -18.63 8.15
C HIS A 99 -22.58 -17.24 8.65
N LEU A 100 -21.87 -16.18 8.26
CA LEU A 100 -22.27 -14.81 8.62
C LEU A 100 -23.68 -14.44 8.12
N ILE A 101 -24.01 -14.81 6.88
CA ILE A 101 -25.35 -14.56 6.30
C ILE A 101 -26.43 -15.32 7.09
N ILE A 102 -26.18 -16.60 7.41
CA ILE A 102 -27.14 -17.47 8.11
C ILE A 102 -27.31 -17.04 9.57
N THR A 103 -26.21 -16.76 10.27
CA THR A 103 -26.25 -16.38 11.69
C THR A 103 -26.80 -14.97 11.88
N GLY A 104 -26.84 -14.15 10.82
CA GLY A 104 -27.47 -12.83 10.83
C GLY A 104 -26.97 -12.00 12.01
N TYR A 105 -25.65 -11.90 12.17
CA TYR A 105 -25.02 -11.24 13.31
C TYR A 105 -25.58 -9.81 13.50
N LYS A 106 -26.54 -9.68 14.42
CA LYS A 106 -26.98 -8.43 15.04
C LYS A 106 -25.92 -7.95 16.02
#